data_AF-N4WEA4-F1
#
_entry.id   AF-N4WEA4-F1
#
_cell.length_a   1.000
_cell.length_b   1.000
_cell.length_c   1.000
_cell.angle_alpha   90.00
_cell.angle_beta   90.00
_cell.angle_gamma   90.00
#
_symmetry.space_group_name_H-M   'P 1'
#
loop_
_entity.id
_entity.type
_entity.pdbx_description
1 polymer ?
#
loop_
_entity_poly.entity_id
_entity_poly.type
_entity_poly.pdbx_seq_one_letter_code
_entity_poly.pdbx_strand_id
1 'polypeptide(L)'
;MTPSAKRRTLNTHYFMPPHVRVVELMTSGNTAPEIMSLLVDRMKTVGLKPFVAKRESTGFIQNRVWASIKREMLHVVAEGIVDAQTADDIFVETIVRPGTRPFAAMDYVGLDTVANIERTYAQERHLDTTYTVDYLQREFIDVGKLGIKSNKGGFYPPSTAADAVSTKPRIFVLDNGLSGQIDNLKQGKILEYSFEGEYIRTVFKDQYLPDGIAVSQEENVLFWTCMGSPGQKDGMIYAGKLDGNDIRPLIQQGIVHTPKQIVIDEANKKLYFTDREGLCIWRCDKDGSNLEQVVVTGDNNNECDRRDATRWCVGITFSHTLGKIFWTQKGASKGWQGRIFSANMTIPPGETAAHRKDKVCLLEGLAEPIDLDFHESTKTLYWTDRGEMPFGNTLNRLRFDDRGYALHTDSTPHLKHEIIARKFHEAIGLKIDARNEHVYVADLGGSICRCKLDGSDKVRLVFQEDRAWTGVALA
;
A
#
# COMPACT_ATOMS: atom_id res chain seq x y z
N MET A 1 44.86 -3.82 25.05
CA MET A 1 44.65 -2.65 24.15
C MET A 1 45.09 -1.37 24.83
N THR A 2 45.73 -0.47 24.09
CA THR A 2 46.05 0.90 24.56
C THR A 2 44.76 1.72 24.76
N PRO A 3 44.77 2.80 25.57
CA PRO A 3 43.60 3.67 25.73
C PRO A 3 43.07 4.23 24.40
N SER A 4 43.97 4.60 23.49
CA SER A 4 43.62 5.06 22.13
C SER A 4 42.93 3.96 21.32
N ALA A 5 43.42 2.72 21.38
CA ALA A 5 42.77 1.59 20.71
C ALA A 5 41.37 1.29 21.27
N LYS A 6 41.20 1.34 22.61
CA LYS A 6 39.88 1.13 23.24
C LYS A 6 38.83 2.12 22.75
N ARG A 7 39.20 3.40 22.58
CA ARG A 7 38.32 4.45 22.03
C ARG A 7 37.83 4.17 20.60
N ARG A 8 38.55 3.35 19.85
CA ARG A 8 38.23 2.96 18.47
C ARG A 8 37.64 1.56 18.34
N THR A 9 37.36 0.90 19.46
CA THR A 9 36.88 -0.48 19.49
C THR A 9 35.38 -0.49 19.73
N LEU A 10 34.62 -1.19 18.89
CA LEU A 10 33.20 -1.46 19.02
C LEU A 10 32.86 -2.80 18.36
N ASN A 11 31.69 -3.34 18.65
CA ASN A 11 31.20 -4.57 18.01
C ASN A 11 30.12 -4.24 16.98
N THR A 12 30.14 -4.98 15.87
CA THR A 12 29.08 -4.93 14.85
C THR A 12 28.56 -6.35 14.60
N HIS A 13 27.26 -6.50 14.42
CA HIS A 13 26.61 -7.77 14.12
C HIS A 13 25.71 -7.63 12.90
N TYR A 14 25.96 -8.48 11.91
CA TYR A 14 25.25 -8.52 10.63
C TYR A 14 24.34 -9.75 10.60
N PHE A 15 23.18 -9.61 9.98
CA PHE A 15 22.19 -10.68 9.92
C PHE A 15 22.25 -11.43 8.59
N MET A 16 21.85 -12.69 8.65
CA MET A 16 21.58 -13.51 7.47
C MET A 16 20.06 -13.58 7.23
N PRO A 17 19.61 -13.79 5.99
CA PRO A 17 20.39 -13.84 4.73
C PRO A 17 20.80 -12.44 4.19
N PRO A 18 21.61 -12.35 3.11
CA PRO A 18 22.20 -11.07 2.63
C PRO A 18 21.22 -9.94 2.29
N HIS A 19 19.94 -10.23 2.05
CA HIS A 19 18.92 -9.19 1.83
C HIS A 19 18.51 -8.47 3.14
N VAL A 20 18.79 -9.07 4.31
CA VAL A 20 18.58 -8.45 5.61
C VAL A 20 19.72 -7.47 5.86
N ARG A 21 19.49 -6.20 5.50
CA ARG A 21 20.48 -5.12 5.59
C ARG A 21 20.64 -4.54 7.00
N VAL A 22 20.12 -5.21 8.03
CA VAL A 22 20.21 -4.77 9.42
C VAL A 22 21.62 -4.97 9.94
N VAL A 23 22.12 -3.98 10.68
CA VAL A 23 23.40 -4.09 11.40
C VAL A 23 23.21 -3.57 12.81
N GLU A 24 23.56 -4.36 13.81
CA GLU A 24 23.63 -3.89 15.19
C GLU A 24 25.04 -3.38 15.50
N LEU A 25 25.12 -2.23 16.15
CA LEU A 25 26.37 -1.63 16.63
C LEU A 25 26.31 -1.51 18.15
N MET A 26 27.42 -1.84 18.82
CA MET A 26 27.51 -1.79 20.27
C MET A 26 28.86 -1.25 20.72
N THR A 27 28.82 -0.30 21.64
CA THR A 27 30.03 0.25 22.28
C THR A 27 30.78 -0.80 23.09
N SER A 28 32.11 -0.65 23.22
CA SER A 28 32.97 -1.39 24.16
C SER A 28 32.97 -0.79 25.58
N GLY A 29 31.99 0.07 25.88
CA GLY A 29 31.97 0.93 27.07
C GLY A 29 32.94 2.13 26.98
N ASN A 30 33.95 2.06 26.10
CA ASN A 30 34.98 3.09 25.92
C ASN A 30 34.99 3.70 24.51
N THR A 31 34.14 3.22 23.59
CA THR A 31 34.07 3.72 22.21
C THR A 31 33.76 5.19 22.19
N ALA A 32 34.51 5.96 21.39
CA ALA A 32 34.27 7.38 21.26
C ALA A 32 32.94 7.65 20.50
N PRO A 33 32.05 8.52 21.01
CA PRO A 33 30.74 8.77 20.38
C PRO A 33 30.81 9.18 18.91
N GLU A 34 31.84 9.95 18.53
CA GLU A 34 32.08 10.39 17.16
C GLU A 34 32.31 9.21 16.19
N ILE A 35 32.90 8.11 16.65
CA ILE A 35 33.11 6.91 15.85
C ILE A 35 31.80 6.17 15.62
N MET A 36 30.94 6.11 16.64
CA MET A 36 29.62 5.49 16.51
C MET A 36 28.76 6.25 15.49
N SER A 37 28.68 7.58 15.60
CA SER A 37 27.94 8.41 14.65
C SER A 37 28.49 8.28 13.23
N LEU A 38 29.82 8.34 13.07
CA LEU A 38 30.47 8.17 11.78
C LEU A 38 30.11 6.84 11.12
N LEU A 39 30.13 5.74 11.87
CA LEU A 39 29.81 4.42 11.33
C LEU A 39 28.33 4.29 10.97
N VAL A 40 27.43 4.80 11.81
CA VAL A 40 26.00 4.85 11.49
C VAL A 40 25.75 5.55 10.16
N ASP A 41 26.36 6.72 9.96
CA ASP A 41 26.18 7.49 8.74
C ASP A 41 26.79 6.78 7.53
N ARG A 42 28.00 6.23 7.66
CA ARG A 42 28.64 5.45 6.59
C ARG A 42 27.84 4.20 6.22
N MET A 43 27.32 3.47 7.20
CA MET A 43 26.47 2.30 6.96
C MET A 43 25.20 2.68 6.19
N LYS A 44 24.55 3.78 6.54
CA LYS A 44 23.39 4.29 5.78
C LYS A 44 23.75 4.61 4.33
N THR A 45 24.92 5.21 4.05
CA THR A 45 25.33 5.55 2.67
C THR A 45 25.53 4.34 1.76
N VAL A 46 25.83 3.15 2.32
CA VAL A 46 25.93 1.89 1.57
C VAL A 46 24.65 1.05 1.62
N GLY A 47 23.54 1.63 2.10
CA GLY A 47 22.24 1.00 2.13
C GLY A 47 21.98 0.05 3.30
N LEU A 48 22.85 0.02 4.31
CA LEU A 48 22.61 -0.73 5.56
C LEU A 48 21.66 0.04 6.48
N LYS A 49 20.99 -0.70 7.38
CA LYS A 49 20.07 -0.19 8.40
C LYS A 49 20.69 -0.38 9.80
N PRO A 50 21.44 0.60 10.32
CA PRO A 50 22.15 0.48 11.60
C PRO A 50 21.22 0.67 12.82
N PHE A 51 21.39 -0.17 13.83
CA PHE A 51 20.72 -0.09 15.14
C PHE A 51 21.75 -0.09 16.26
N VAL A 52 21.66 0.86 17.20
CA VAL A 52 22.70 1.07 18.21
C VAL A 52 22.25 0.61 19.59
N ALA A 53 22.98 -0.36 20.16
CA ALA A 53 22.89 -0.68 21.57
C ALA A 53 23.58 0.42 22.40
N LYS A 54 22.81 1.07 23.28
CA LYS A 54 23.28 2.23 24.07
C LYS A 54 24.38 1.90 25.08
N ARG A 55 24.56 0.61 25.40
CA ARG A 55 25.56 0.08 26.35
C ARG A 55 25.87 -1.36 25.96
N GLU A 56 26.85 -1.95 26.64
CA GLU A 56 27.18 -3.37 26.49
C GLU A 56 25.97 -4.24 26.80
N SER A 57 25.66 -5.17 25.89
CA SER A 57 24.55 -6.11 25.97
C SER A 57 24.99 -7.45 25.37
N THR A 58 24.97 -8.49 26.20
CA THR A 58 25.29 -9.85 25.73
C THR A 58 24.20 -10.29 24.75
N GLY A 59 24.60 -10.60 23.51
CA GLY A 59 23.65 -10.88 22.43
C GLY A 59 23.04 -9.63 21.79
N PHE A 60 23.67 -8.45 21.91
CA PHE A 60 23.17 -7.20 21.32
C PHE A 60 21.72 -6.90 21.75
N ILE A 61 20.85 -6.42 20.86
CA ILE A 61 19.43 -6.19 21.15
C ILE A 61 18.64 -7.40 20.67
N GLN A 62 18.73 -7.73 19.38
CA GLN A 62 17.87 -8.74 18.77
C GLN A 62 18.21 -10.16 19.21
N ASN A 63 19.48 -10.55 19.23
CA ASN A 63 19.85 -11.93 19.62
C ASN A 63 19.55 -12.19 21.11
N ARG A 64 19.61 -11.18 21.97
CA ARG A 64 19.19 -11.27 23.37
C ARG A 64 17.69 -11.57 23.49
N VAL A 65 16.85 -10.86 22.73
CA VAL A 65 15.40 -11.11 22.71
C VAL A 65 15.08 -12.47 22.07
N TRP A 66 15.75 -12.80 20.97
CA TRP A 66 15.59 -14.08 20.28
C TRP A 66 15.95 -15.27 21.17
N ALA A 67 16.97 -15.15 22.02
CA ALA A 67 17.32 -16.19 22.98
C ALA A 67 16.18 -16.47 23.97
N SER A 68 15.48 -15.44 24.44
CA SER A 68 14.32 -15.61 25.33
C SER A 68 13.14 -16.25 24.60
N ILE A 69 12.82 -15.80 23.38
CA ILE A 69 11.74 -16.40 22.56
C ILE A 69 12.03 -17.88 22.34
N LYS A 70 13.23 -18.22 21.86
CA LYS A 70 13.65 -19.60 21.61
C LYS A 70 13.55 -20.46 22.88
N ARG A 71 13.98 -19.94 24.03
CA ARG A 71 13.90 -20.67 25.29
C ARG A 71 12.46 -21.05 25.64
N GLU A 72 11.54 -20.09 25.59
CA GLU A 72 10.12 -20.35 25.90
C GLU A 72 9.48 -21.32 24.91
N MET A 73 9.73 -21.15 23.62
CA MET A 73 9.23 -22.08 22.58
C MET A 73 9.74 -23.51 22.81
N LEU A 74 11.01 -23.68 23.19
CA LEU A 74 11.57 -24.99 23.53
C LEU A 74 10.94 -25.59 24.81
N HIS A 75 10.64 -24.79 25.82
CA HIS A 75 9.96 -25.27 27.04
C HIS A 75 8.55 -25.77 26.73
N VAL A 76 7.77 -24.99 25.98
CA VAL A 76 6.39 -25.36 25.62
C VAL A 76 6.36 -26.69 24.86
N VAL A 77 7.32 -26.92 23.96
CA VAL A 77 7.43 -28.20 23.23
C VAL A 77 7.93 -29.33 24.13
N ALA A 78 8.94 -29.07 24.98
CA ALA A 78 9.50 -30.09 25.87
C ALA A 78 8.52 -30.57 26.95
N GLU A 79 7.60 -29.71 27.38
CA GLU A 79 6.51 -30.05 28.31
C GLU A 79 5.37 -30.82 27.63
N GLY A 80 5.43 -31.03 26.31
CA GLY A 80 4.43 -31.77 25.55
C GLY A 80 3.11 -31.02 25.37
N ILE A 81 3.11 -29.69 25.55
CA ILE A 81 1.91 -28.85 25.38
C ILE A 81 1.52 -28.80 23.90
N VAL A 82 2.51 -28.59 23.01
CA VAL A 82 2.34 -28.60 21.54
C VAL A 82 3.61 -29.13 20.86
N ASP A 83 3.49 -29.51 19.59
CA ASP A 83 4.64 -29.74 18.73
C ASP A 83 5.21 -28.42 18.16
N ALA A 84 6.38 -28.49 17.54
CA ALA A 84 7.06 -27.32 16.98
C ALA A 84 6.25 -26.64 15.86
N GLN A 85 5.55 -27.41 15.03
CA GLN A 85 4.76 -26.87 13.91
C GLN A 85 3.61 -26.00 14.44
N THR A 86 2.85 -26.50 15.41
CA THR A 86 1.73 -25.79 16.02
C THR A 86 2.19 -24.52 16.74
N ALA A 87 3.34 -24.60 17.44
CA ALA A 87 3.93 -23.45 18.12
C ALA A 87 4.38 -22.37 17.12
N ASP A 88 5.00 -22.76 16.01
CA ASP A 88 5.40 -21.82 14.94
C ASP A 88 4.18 -21.18 14.27
N ASP A 89 3.16 -21.97 13.92
CA ASP A 89 1.97 -21.48 13.20
C ASP A 89 1.23 -20.39 13.99
N ILE A 90 1.02 -20.59 15.30
CA ILE A 90 0.36 -19.58 16.13
C ILE A 90 1.22 -18.30 16.24
N PHE A 91 2.55 -18.44 16.40
CA PHE A 91 3.45 -17.29 16.48
C PHE A 91 3.48 -16.51 15.15
N VAL A 92 3.43 -17.22 14.03
CA VAL A 92 3.36 -16.63 12.69
C VAL A 92 2.06 -15.85 12.51
N GLU A 93 0.92 -16.41 12.90
CA GLU A 93 -0.39 -15.75 12.76
C GLU A 93 -0.56 -14.53 13.68
N THR A 94 0.02 -14.54 14.89
CA THR A 94 -0.21 -13.46 15.87
C THR A 94 0.87 -12.38 15.88
N ILE A 95 2.12 -12.73 15.54
CA ILE A 95 3.27 -11.81 15.65
C ILE A 95 3.88 -11.53 14.27
N VAL A 96 4.23 -12.55 13.51
CA VAL A 96 5.04 -12.39 12.28
C VAL A 96 4.22 -11.79 11.15
N ARG A 97 3.08 -12.39 10.78
CA ARG A 97 2.23 -11.92 9.67
C ARG A 97 1.61 -10.54 9.93
N PRO A 98 1.06 -10.25 11.12
CA PRO A 98 0.54 -8.91 11.40
C PRO A 98 1.66 -7.86 11.54
N GLY A 99 2.92 -8.28 11.75
CA GLY A 99 4.04 -7.38 11.98
C GLY A 99 3.97 -6.69 13.34
N THR A 100 3.42 -7.38 14.34
CA THR A 100 3.09 -6.79 15.65
C THR A 100 4.34 -6.22 16.34
N ARG A 101 4.36 -4.90 16.56
CA ARG A 101 5.45 -4.21 17.27
C ARG A 101 5.25 -4.32 18.78
N PRO A 102 6.15 -4.96 19.55
CA PRO A 102 5.90 -5.33 20.95
C PRO A 102 5.53 -4.15 21.87
N PHE A 103 6.29 -3.05 21.83
CA PHE A 103 6.00 -1.88 22.66
C PHE A 103 4.71 -1.16 22.25
N ALA A 104 4.36 -1.15 20.96
CA ALA A 104 3.13 -0.53 20.50
C ALA A 104 1.91 -1.37 20.91
N ALA A 105 2.03 -2.70 20.87
CA ALA A 105 1.02 -3.61 21.38
C ALA A 105 0.81 -3.45 22.90
N MET A 106 1.89 -3.29 23.68
CA MET A 106 1.79 -3.02 25.12
C MET A 106 1.08 -1.69 25.41
N ASP A 107 1.41 -0.62 24.68
CA ASP A 107 0.71 0.67 24.81
C ASP A 107 -0.78 0.57 24.42
N TYR A 108 -1.11 -0.27 23.42
CA TYR A 108 -2.49 -0.49 22.99
C TYR A 108 -3.30 -1.27 24.03
N VAL A 109 -2.75 -2.33 24.62
CA VAL A 109 -3.39 -3.11 25.70
C VAL A 109 -3.54 -2.26 26.97
N GLY A 110 -2.57 -1.38 27.23
CA GLY A 110 -2.48 -0.56 28.42
C GLY A 110 -1.46 -1.11 29.40
N LEU A 111 -0.53 -0.26 29.82
CA LEU A 111 0.66 -0.68 30.59
C LEU A 111 0.33 -1.20 31.99
N ASP A 112 -0.78 -0.75 32.57
CA ASP A 112 -1.36 -1.29 33.80
C ASP A 112 -1.76 -2.77 33.64
N THR A 113 -2.43 -3.09 32.53
CA THR A 113 -2.87 -4.45 32.23
C THR A 113 -1.67 -5.35 31.93
N VAL A 114 -0.68 -4.85 31.19
CA VAL A 114 0.59 -5.55 30.94
C VAL A 114 1.32 -5.86 32.26
N ALA A 115 1.48 -4.88 33.15
CA ALA A 115 2.14 -5.10 34.44
C ALA A 115 1.42 -6.12 35.32
N ASN A 116 0.09 -6.19 35.28
CA ASN A 116 -0.69 -7.19 36.01
C ASN A 116 -0.49 -8.62 35.45
N ILE A 117 -0.46 -8.77 34.13
CA ILE A 117 -0.19 -10.05 33.47
C ILE A 117 1.23 -10.53 33.82
N GLU A 118 2.24 -9.66 33.66
CA GLU A 118 3.64 -9.99 33.96
C GLU A 118 3.86 -10.34 35.44
N ARG A 119 3.16 -9.68 36.37
CA ARG A 119 3.23 -10.01 37.80
C ARG A 119 2.74 -11.43 38.08
N THR A 120 1.68 -11.86 37.40
CA THR A 120 1.13 -13.21 37.54
C THR A 120 2.15 -14.24 37.06
N TYR A 121 2.71 -14.04 35.85
CA TYR A 121 3.75 -14.93 35.33
C TYR A 121 5.01 -14.96 36.20
N ALA A 122 5.43 -13.81 36.75
CA ALA A 122 6.59 -13.75 37.63
C ALA A 122 6.39 -14.53 38.93
N GLN A 123 5.17 -14.56 39.48
CA GLN A 123 4.83 -15.35 40.66
C GLN A 123 4.80 -16.85 40.36
N GLU A 124 4.14 -17.25 39.26
CA GLU A 124 4.03 -18.66 38.85
C GLU A 124 5.39 -19.26 38.45
N ARG A 125 6.25 -18.46 37.83
CA ARG A 125 7.54 -18.91 37.27
C ARG A 125 8.76 -18.47 38.07
N HIS A 126 8.55 -17.85 39.23
CA HIS A 126 9.59 -17.36 40.13
C HIS A 126 10.63 -16.46 39.43
N LEU A 127 10.16 -15.50 38.63
CA LEU A 127 11.01 -14.59 37.84
C LEU A 127 11.28 -13.27 38.58
N ASP A 128 12.45 -12.68 38.34
CA ASP A 128 12.79 -11.34 38.81
C ASP A 128 11.91 -10.27 38.13
N THR A 129 11.32 -9.38 38.93
CA THR A 129 10.42 -8.32 38.47
C THR A 129 11.11 -6.97 38.28
N THR A 130 12.37 -6.85 38.68
CA THR A 130 13.12 -5.57 38.78
C THR A 130 13.12 -4.79 37.46
N TYR A 131 13.28 -5.49 36.33
CA TYR A 131 13.35 -4.88 34.98
C TYR A 131 12.09 -5.07 34.14
N THR A 132 11.01 -5.59 34.71
CA THR A 132 9.72 -5.81 34.04
C THR A 132 8.61 -5.06 34.76
N VAL A 133 7.96 -5.70 35.74
CA VAL A 133 6.82 -5.17 36.49
C VAL A 133 7.21 -3.91 37.26
N ASP A 134 8.33 -3.95 38.00
CA ASP A 134 8.74 -2.84 38.86
C ASP A 134 9.21 -1.63 38.05
N TYR A 135 9.82 -1.89 36.89
CA TYR A 135 10.17 -0.86 35.91
C TYR A 135 8.93 -0.20 35.31
N LEU A 136 7.95 -0.98 34.86
CA LEU A 136 6.68 -0.44 34.32
C LEU A 136 5.92 0.38 35.36
N GLN A 137 5.85 -0.13 36.60
CA GLN A 137 5.18 0.56 37.70
C GLN A 137 5.80 1.94 37.94
N ARG A 138 7.12 1.98 38.19
CA ARG A 138 7.82 3.20 38.60
C ARG A 138 7.92 4.25 37.49
N GLU A 139 8.24 3.84 36.26
CA GLU A 139 8.59 4.78 35.18
C GLU A 139 7.38 5.20 34.32
N PHE A 140 6.28 4.45 34.37
CA PHE A 140 5.11 4.69 33.52
C PHE A 140 3.82 4.79 34.33
N ILE A 141 3.43 3.74 35.06
CA ILE A 141 2.10 3.67 35.69
C ILE A 141 1.96 4.74 36.79
N ASP A 142 2.93 4.85 37.69
CA ASP A 142 2.90 5.81 38.80
C ASP A 142 2.90 7.28 38.33
N VAL A 143 3.46 7.55 37.16
CA VAL A 143 3.47 8.90 36.53
C VAL A 143 2.26 9.12 35.59
N GLY A 144 1.35 8.15 35.51
CA GLY A 144 0.10 8.20 34.74
C GLY A 144 0.26 7.95 33.24
N LYS A 145 1.33 7.30 32.80
CA LYS A 145 1.52 6.84 31.41
C LYS A 145 1.00 5.42 31.27
N LEU A 146 -0.14 5.25 30.62
CA LEU A 146 -0.86 3.98 30.53
C LEU A 146 -1.07 3.53 29.07
N GLY A 147 -0.27 4.05 28.14
CA GLY A 147 -0.47 3.81 26.71
C GLY A 147 -1.69 4.56 26.20
N ILE A 148 -2.54 3.91 25.41
CA ILE A 148 -3.72 4.53 24.79
C ILE A 148 -4.78 4.98 25.81
N LYS A 149 -4.77 4.42 27.02
CA LYS A 149 -5.66 4.79 28.13
C LYS A 149 -5.27 6.14 28.78
N SER A 150 -4.16 6.75 28.37
CA SER A 150 -3.64 8.00 28.96
C SER A 150 -3.37 9.06 27.91
N ASN A 151 -3.76 10.30 28.22
CA ASN A 151 -3.37 11.49 27.47
C ASN A 151 -1.86 11.80 27.55
N LYS A 152 -1.12 11.13 28.44
CA LYS A 152 0.35 11.20 28.53
C LYS A 152 1.05 10.13 27.66
N GLY A 153 0.29 9.22 27.03
CA GLY A 153 0.82 8.10 26.27
C GLY A 153 1.37 6.97 27.14
N GLY A 154 2.32 6.22 26.59
CA GLY A 154 3.00 5.09 27.23
C GLY A 154 4.50 5.10 26.92
N PHE A 155 4.99 4.02 26.32
CA PHE A 155 6.32 3.99 25.70
C PHE A 155 6.43 4.99 24.56
N TYR A 156 5.35 5.17 23.81
CA TYR A 156 5.22 6.18 22.77
C TYR A 156 4.45 7.40 23.28
N PRO A 157 4.72 8.60 22.73
CA PRO A 157 3.91 9.79 22.99
C PRO A 157 2.42 9.51 22.72
N PRO A 158 1.50 10.26 23.36
CA PRO A 158 0.08 10.12 23.08
C PRO A 158 -0.17 10.31 21.58
N SER A 159 -1.09 9.54 21.03
CA SER A 159 -1.53 9.74 19.64
C SER A 159 -2.14 11.15 19.57
N THR A 160 -1.37 12.11 19.06
CA THR A 160 -1.85 13.45 18.78
C THR A 160 -2.82 13.31 17.61
N ALA A 161 -4.12 13.23 17.89
CA ALA A 161 -5.13 13.31 16.84
C ALA A 161 -5.18 14.71 16.17
N ALA A 162 -4.35 15.66 16.62
CA ALA A 162 -4.25 16.98 16.04
C ALA A 162 -2.81 17.52 16.13
N ASP A 163 -2.37 18.20 15.06
CA ASP A 163 -1.35 19.28 15.04
C ASP A 163 0.08 19.01 14.58
N ALA A 164 0.37 17.86 13.99
CA ALA A 164 1.34 17.82 12.92
C ALA A 164 0.73 17.00 11.80
N VAL A 165 0.13 17.66 10.81
CA VAL A 165 -0.24 16.96 9.57
C VAL A 165 1.06 16.48 8.96
N SER A 166 1.47 15.27 9.32
CA SER A 166 2.58 14.56 8.73
C SER A 166 2.42 14.75 7.23
N THR A 167 3.41 15.40 6.61
CA THR A 167 3.42 15.52 5.15
C THR A 167 3.59 14.16 4.50
N LYS A 168 3.99 13.15 5.27
CA LYS A 168 4.21 11.79 4.81
C LYS A 168 2.88 11.03 4.76
N PRO A 169 2.39 10.66 3.57
CA PRO A 169 1.17 9.87 3.44
C PRO A 169 1.35 8.45 3.97
N ARG A 170 0.24 7.86 4.41
CA ARG A 170 0.11 6.42 4.60
C ARG A 170 -0.21 5.79 3.24
N ILE A 171 0.41 4.67 2.93
CA ILE A 171 0.26 4.00 1.64
C ILE A 171 -0.62 2.78 1.85
N PHE A 172 -1.78 2.73 1.18
CA PHE A 172 -2.64 1.57 1.11
C PHE A 172 -2.48 0.90 -0.24
N VAL A 173 -2.24 -0.41 -0.25
CA VAL A 173 -2.03 -1.18 -1.49
C VAL A 173 -2.83 -2.47 -1.47
N LEU A 174 -3.23 -2.89 -2.67
CA LEU A 174 -3.91 -4.15 -2.89
C LEU A 174 -2.91 -5.21 -3.34
N ASP A 175 -2.84 -6.31 -2.60
CA ASP A 175 -2.29 -7.56 -3.10
C ASP A 175 -3.43 -8.38 -3.70
N ASN A 176 -3.34 -8.69 -4.99
CA ASN A 176 -4.39 -9.43 -5.68
C ASN A 176 -4.46 -10.91 -5.24
N GLY A 177 -3.36 -11.46 -4.70
CA GLY A 177 -3.28 -12.84 -4.21
C GLY A 177 -2.98 -13.88 -5.30
N LEU A 178 -2.46 -13.47 -6.46
CA LEU A 178 -2.17 -14.37 -7.59
C LEU A 178 -0.68 -14.77 -7.73
N SER A 179 0.19 -14.33 -6.83
CA SER A 179 1.64 -14.58 -6.88
C SER A 179 2.04 -16.01 -6.47
N GLY A 180 1.15 -16.75 -5.81
CA GLY A 180 1.37 -18.13 -5.35
C GLY A 180 0.65 -19.19 -6.16
N GLN A 181 0.66 -20.44 -5.67
CA GLN A 181 -0.17 -21.51 -6.20
C GLN A 181 -1.63 -21.28 -5.79
N ILE A 182 -2.54 -21.26 -6.77
CA ILE A 182 -3.91 -20.76 -6.57
C ILE A 182 -4.88 -21.93 -6.51
N ASP A 183 -5.22 -22.35 -5.30
CA ASP A 183 -6.35 -23.27 -5.06
C ASP A 183 -7.66 -22.51 -4.79
N ASN A 184 -7.56 -21.22 -4.46
CA ASN A 184 -8.72 -20.35 -4.24
C ASN A 184 -8.42 -18.91 -4.68
N LEU A 185 -9.43 -18.20 -5.17
CA LEU A 185 -9.32 -16.82 -5.67
C LEU A 185 -9.60 -15.74 -4.60
N LYS A 186 -9.89 -16.14 -3.35
CA LYS A 186 -10.25 -15.24 -2.24
C LYS A 186 -9.10 -15.11 -1.25
N GLN A 187 -7.92 -14.76 -1.76
CA GLN A 187 -6.70 -14.60 -0.97
C GLN A 187 -6.15 -13.17 -0.98
N GLY A 188 -6.79 -12.26 -1.73
CA GLY A 188 -6.35 -10.88 -1.85
C GLY A 188 -6.39 -10.14 -0.52
N LYS A 189 -5.58 -9.10 -0.41
CA LYS A 189 -5.40 -8.33 0.84
C LYS A 189 -5.32 -6.85 0.55
N ILE A 190 -5.74 -6.07 1.52
CA ILE A 190 -5.42 -4.64 1.60
C ILE A 190 -4.38 -4.47 2.69
N LEU A 191 -3.23 -3.90 2.34
CA LEU A 191 -2.11 -3.70 3.24
C LEU A 191 -1.81 -2.23 3.42
N GLU A 192 -1.29 -1.89 4.59
CA GLU A 192 -0.82 -0.55 4.92
C GLU A 192 0.70 -0.55 5.04
N TYR A 193 1.33 0.44 4.40
CA TYR A 193 2.74 0.74 4.45
C TYR A 193 2.97 2.20 4.88
N SER A 194 4.11 2.47 5.50
CA SER A 194 4.56 3.85 5.72
C SER A 194 5.02 4.50 4.42
N PHE A 195 5.15 5.82 4.44
CA PHE A 195 5.78 6.61 3.37
C PHE A 195 7.19 6.11 2.98
N GLU A 196 7.93 5.55 3.93
CA GLU A 196 9.25 4.97 3.72
C GLU A 196 9.23 3.55 3.16
N GLY A 197 8.05 2.95 2.95
CA GLY A 197 7.89 1.56 2.48
C GLY A 197 8.02 0.52 3.58
N GLU A 198 7.81 0.88 4.84
CA GLU A 198 7.80 -0.09 5.94
C GLU A 198 6.40 -0.69 6.07
N TYR A 199 6.31 -2.02 6.11
CA TYR A 199 5.03 -2.70 6.34
C TYR A 199 4.49 -2.33 7.73
N ILE A 200 3.22 -1.94 7.78
CA ILE A 200 2.52 -1.57 9.01
C ILE A 200 1.59 -2.69 9.45
N ARG A 201 0.67 -3.12 8.58
CA ARG A 201 -0.31 -4.17 8.87
C ARG A 201 -1.05 -4.64 7.62
N THR A 202 -1.74 -5.77 7.75
CA THR A 202 -2.85 -6.16 6.88
C THR A 202 -4.13 -5.52 7.42
N VAL A 203 -4.81 -4.72 6.60
CA VAL A 203 -6.05 -4.01 6.97
C VAL A 203 -7.26 -4.92 6.78
N PHE A 204 -7.34 -5.56 5.61
CA PHE A 204 -8.37 -6.55 5.29
C PHE A 204 -7.75 -7.73 4.54
N LYS A 205 -8.28 -8.93 4.77
CA LYS A 205 -7.82 -10.20 4.19
C LYS A 205 -8.95 -10.93 3.45
N ASP A 206 -8.62 -12.01 2.78
CA ASP A 206 -9.57 -12.94 2.13
C ASP A 206 -10.45 -12.26 1.07
N GLN A 207 -9.89 -11.29 0.34
CA GLN A 207 -10.58 -10.52 -0.68
C GLN A 207 -10.57 -11.23 -2.03
N TYR A 208 -11.66 -11.07 -2.77
CA TYR A 208 -11.87 -11.76 -4.03
C TYR A 208 -11.24 -11.00 -5.20
N LEU A 209 -9.95 -11.26 -5.45
CA LEU A 209 -9.16 -10.64 -6.51
C LEU A 209 -9.31 -9.10 -6.54
N PRO A 210 -8.86 -8.39 -5.48
CA PRO A 210 -9.01 -6.94 -5.39
C PRO A 210 -8.15 -6.20 -6.42
N ASP A 211 -8.67 -5.12 -7.02
CA ASP A 211 -7.99 -4.43 -8.13
C ASP A 211 -7.88 -2.90 -7.99
N GLY A 212 -9.01 -2.20 -7.85
CA GLY A 212 -9.06 -0.74 -7.65
C GLY A 212 -9.22 -0.39 -6.17
N ILE A 213 -8.58 0.69 -5.72
CA ILE A 213 -8.70 1.20 -4.34
C ILE A 213 -8.72 2.73 -4.34
N ALA A 214 -9.52 3.31 -3.45
CA ALA A 214 -9.53 4.73 -3.18
C ALA A 214 -9.75 5.01 -1.68
N VAL A 215 -9.23 6.15 -1.21
CA VAL A 215 -9.34 6.60 0.19
C VAL A 215 -10.16 7.89 0.20
N SER A 216 -11.20 7.94 1.02
CA SER A 216 -11.81 9.20 1.43
C SER A 216 -11.17 9.67 2.72
N GLN A 217 -10.35 10.73 2.65
CA GLN A 217 -9.69 11.30 3.83
C GLN A 217 -10.69 11.99 4.76
N GLU A 218 -11.73 12.62 4.21
CA GLU A 218 -12.80 13.27 4.97
C GLU A 218 -13.55 12.26 5.85
N GLU A 219 -13.85 11.08 5.31
CA GLU A 219 -14.65 10.06 5.99
C GLU A 219 -13.81 8.98 6.69
N ASN A 220 -12.49 8.96 6.47
CA ASN A 220 -11.56 7.94 6.98
C ASN A 220 -11.96 6.51 6.51
N VAL A 221 -12.39 6.40 5.25
CA VAL A 221 -12.92 5.17 4.63
C VAL A 221 -12.10 4.78 3.38
N LEU A 222 -11.87 3.48 3.23
CA LEU A 222 -11.39 2.82 2.02
C LEU A 222 -12.56 2.33 1.20
N PHE A 223 -12.47 2.50 -0.12
CA PHE A 223 -13.31 1.84 -1.10
C PHE A 223 -12.42 0.98 -1.99
N TRP A 224 -12.81 -0.25 -2.26
CA TRP A 224 -12.06 -1.10 -3.18
C TRP A 224 -12.96 -2.04 -3.96
N THR A 225 -12.51 -2.39 -5.15
CA THR A 225 -13.19 -3.32 -6.05
C THR A 225 -12.60 -4.71 -5.92
N CYS A 226 -13.45 -5.72 -6.07
CA CYS A 226 -13.12 -7.14 -6.11
C CYS A 226 -13.62 -7.70 -7.43
N MET A 227 -12.72 -8.21 -8.27
CA MET A 227 -13.04 -8.62 -9.65
C MET A 227 -14.02 -9.79 -9.74
N GLY A 228 -14.07 -10.66 -8.72
CA GLY A 228 -14.78 -11.92 -8.82
C GLY A 228 -14.07 -12.94 -9.71
N SER A 229 -14.80 -13.93 -10.20
CA SER A 229 -14.31 -14.90 -11.18
C SER A 229 -14.25 -14.28 -12.57
N PRO A 230 -13.15 -14.47 -13.33
CA PRO A 230 -13.11 -14.07 -14.74
C PRO A 230 -14.30 -14.64 -15.52
N GLY A 231 -14.98 -13.80 -16.30
CA GLY A 231 -16.14 -14.16 -17.11
C GLY A 231 -17.49 -14.17 -16.38
N GLN A 232 -17.50 -14.10 -15.05
CA GLN A 232 -18.72 -14.19 -14.24
C GLN A 232 -19.21 -12.80 -13.83
N LYS A 233 -20.50 -12.74 -13.47
CA LYS A 233 -21.14 -11.53 -12.93
C LYS A 233 -21.13 -11.53 -11.40
N ASP A 234 -19.96 -11.69 -10.81
CA ASP A 234 -19.78 -11.87 -9.37
C ASP A 234 -18.82 -10.87 -8.73
N GLY A 235 -18.45 -9.81 -9.45
CA GLY A 235 -17.70 -8.69 -8.92
C GLY A 235 -18.44 -7.95 -7.81
N MET A 236 -17.67 -7.36 -6.91
CA MET A 236 -18.18 -6.63 -5.74
C MET A 236 -17.37 -5.36 -5.49
N ILE A 237 -17.95 -4.43 -4.76
CA ILE A 237 -17.27 -3.25 -4.24
C ILE A 237 -17.52 -3.19 -2.75
N TYR A 238 -16.48 -2.89 -1.99
CA TYR A 238 -16.54 -2.79 -0.53
C TYR A 238 -16.18 -1.39 -0.06
N ALA A 239 -16.69 -1.07 1.12
CA ALA A 239 -16.23 0.04 1.93
C ALA A 239 -15.78 -0.47 3.30
N GLY A 240 -14.81 0.19 3.93
CA GLY A 240 -14.36 -0.13 5.28
C GLY A 240 -13.48 0.97 5.86
N LYS A 241 -13.39 1.09 7.18
CA LYS A 241 -12.59 2.15 7.81
C LYS A 241 -11.09 1.92 7.63
N LEU A 242 -10.29 3.00 7.60
CA LEU A 242 -8.82 2.92 7.47
C LEU A 242 -8.14 2.16 8.63
N ASP A 243 -8.84 1.91 9.73
CA ASP A 243 -8.36 1.14 10.87
C ASP A 243 -8.59 -0.38 10.76
N GLY A 244 -9.28 -0.84 9.71
CA GLY A 244 -9.62 -2.25 9.49
C GLY A 244 -11.00 -2.67 10.02
N ASN A 245 -11.80 -1.74 10.55
CA ASN A 245 -13.14 -2.02 11.04
C ASN A 245 -14.24 -1.71 10.01
N ASP A 246 -15.48 -2.13 10.32
CA ASP A 246 -16.70 -1.73 9.60
C ASP A 246 -16.67 -2.03 8.08
N ILE A 247 -16.13 -3.19 7.71
CA ILE A 247 -16.17 -3.69 6.33
C ILE A 247 -17.62 -4.01 5.93
N ARG A 248 -18.08 -3.45 4.81
CA ARG A 248 -19.40 -3.71 4.25
C ARG A 248 -19.38 -3.77 2.72
N PRO A 249 -20.18 -4.67 2.11
CA PRO A 249 -20.38 -4.64 0.66
C PRO A 249 -21.16 -3.37 0.30
N LEU A 250 -20.56 -2.56 -0.57
CA LEU A 250 -21.18 -1.37 -1.14
C LEU A 250 -22.02 -1.74 -2.36
N ILE A 251 -21.43 -2.52 -3.27
CA ILE A 251 -22.11 -3.11 -4.42
C ILE A 251 -22.02 -4.63 -4.28
N GLN A 252 -23.18 -5.28 -4.26
CA GLN A 252 -23.29 -6.73 -4.04
C GLN A 252 -23.02 -7.53 -5.32
N GLN A 253 -22.73 -8.81 -5.12
CA GLN A 253 -22.57 -9.80 -6.19
C GLN A 253 -23.81 -9.83 -7.11
N GLY A 254 -23.61 -10.04 -8.42
CA GLY A 254 -24.69 -10.10 -9.40
C GLY A 254 -25.02 -8.77 -10.09
N ILE A 255 -24.50 -7.65 -9.57
CA ILE A 255 -24.76 -6.32 -10.13
C ILE A 255 -23.72 -5.94 -11.18
N VAL A 256 -22.44 -6.09 -10.86
CA VAL A 256 -21.29 -5.77 -11.73
C VAL A 256 -20.54 -7.04 -12.14
N HIS A 257 -19.83 -6.99 -13.27
CA HIS A 257 -19.04 -8.13 -13.74
C HIS A 257 -17.67 -8.16 -13.10
N THR A 258 -16.74 -7.37 -13.64
CA THR A 258 -15.34 -7.36 -13.24
C THR A 258 -14.96 -5.91 -12.93
N PRO A 259 -15.35 -5.40 -11.76
CA PRO A 259 -15.05 -4.03 -11.38
C PRO A 259 -13.54 -3.85 -11.25
N LYS A 260 -13.05 -2.70 -11.73
CA LYS A 260 -11.64 -2.35 -11.86
C LYS A 260 -11.33 -1.10 -11.07
N GLN A 261 -10.56 -0.16 -11.59
CA GLN A 261 -10.15 1.04 -10.88
C GLN A 261 -11.38 1.85 -10.42
N ILE A 262 -11.25 2.46 -9.24
CA ILE A 262 -12.29 3.25 -8.58
C ILE A 262 -11.69 4.58 -8.13
N VAL A 263 -12.44 5.66 -8.28
CA VAL A 263 -12.07 7.01 -7.84
C VAL A 263 -13.23 7.68 -7.11
N ILE A 264 -12.89 8.62 -6.24
CA ILE A 264 -13.84 9.36 -5.39
C ILE A 264 -13.89 10.80 -5.87
N ASP A 265 -15.08 11.24 -6.23
CA ASP A 265 -15.44 12.65 -6.39
C ASP A 265 -15.98 13.15 -5.06
N GLU A 266 -15.06 13.68 -4.25
CA GLU A 266 -15.37 14.21 -2.91
C GLU A 266 -16.36 15.38 -2.99
N ALA A 267 -16.19 16.28 -3.97
CA ALA A 267 -17.00 17.48 -4.13
C ALA A 267 -18.48 17.15 -4.38
N ASN A 268 -18.76 16.12 -5.16
CA ASN A 268 -20.13 15.69 -5.48
C ASN A 268 -20.59 14.46 -4.69
N LYS A 269 -19.76 13.94 -3.77
CA LYS A 269 -20.02 12.73 -2.97
C LYS A 269 -20.33 11.50 -3.82
N LYS A 270 -19.61 11.34 -4.93
CA LYS A 270 -19.79 10.23 -5.88
C LYS A 270 -18.58 9.31 -5.92
N LEU A 271 -18.82 8.06 -6.25
CA LEU A 271 -17.81 7.09 -6.65
C LEU A 271 -17.96 6.82 -8.14
N TYR A 272 -16.83 6.72 -8.84
CA TYR A 272 -16.79 6.24 -10.21
C TYR A 272 -15.90 5.01 -10.27
N PHE A 273 -16.34 3.97 -10.99
CA PHE A 273 -15.52 2.79 -11.21
C PHE A 273 -15.82 2.18 -12.57
N THR A 274 -14.83 1.50 -13.12
CA THR A 274 -14.92 0.77 -14.39
C THR A 274 -15.37 -0.66 -14.13
N ASP A 275 -16.07 -1.23 -15.11
CA ASP A 275 -16.45 -2.65 -15.15
C ASP A 275 -15.95 -3.25 -16.46
N ARG A 276 -14.85 -4.00 -16.37
CA ARG A 276 -14.06 -4.45 -17.54
C ARG A 276 -14.89 -5.29 -18.49
N GLU A 277 -15.53 -6.32 -17.95
CA GLU A 277 -16.33 -7.27 -18.73
C GLU A 277 -17.79 -6.82 -18.81
N GLY A 278 -18.24 -5.90 -17.94
CA GLY A 278 -19.52 -5.21 -18.07
C GLY A 278 -19.53 -4.11 -19.14
N LEU A 279 -18.38 -3.82 -19.77
CA LEU A 279 -18.22 -2.86 -20.88
C LEU A 279 -18.73 -1.46 -20.54
N CYS A 280 -18.52 -0.99 -19.31
CA CYS A 280 -19.06 0.28 -18.87
C CYS A 280 -18.30 0.92 -17.70
N ILE A 281 -18.56 2.22 -17.52
CA ILE A 281 -18.17 2.98 -16.33
C ILE A 281 -19.43 3.27 -15.54
N TRP A 282 -19.39 2.97 -14.26
CA TRP A 282 -20.44 3.22 -13.30
C TRP A 282 -20.16 4.47 -12.47
N ARG A 283 -21.23 5.08 -12.00
CA ARG A 283 -21.24 6.11 -10.95
C ARG A 283 -22.27 5.72 -9.89
N CYS A 284 -21.96 5.92 -8.62
CA CYS A 284 -22.93 5.82 -7.53
C CYS A 284 -22.65 6.87 -6.44
N ASP A 285 -23.56 7.02 -5.49
CA ASP A 285 -23.28 7.69 -4.23
C ASP A 285 -22.29 6.87 -3.39
N LYS A 286 -21.61 7.52 -2.44
CA LYS A 286 -20.66 6.86 -1.53
C LYS A 286 -21.26 5.76 -0.66
N ASP A 287 -22.59 5.66 -0.55
CA ASP A 287 -23.29 4.57 0.13
C ASP A 287 -23.73 3.43 -0.81
N GLY A 288 -23.39 3.53 -2.11
CA GLY A 288 -23.72 2.55 -3.14
C GLY A 288 -25.08 2.80 -3.82
N SER A 289 -25.87 3.74 -3.33
CA SER A 289 -27.15 4.11 -3.94
C SER A 289 -26.97 4.90 -5.23
N ASN A 290 -28.06 5.09 -5.98
CA ASN A 290 -28.07 5.82 -7.26
C ASN A 290 -27.01 5.35 -8.26
N LEU A 291 -26.80 4.02 -8.32
CA LEU A 291 -25.89 3.38 -9.26
C LEU A 291 -26.40 3.52 -10.69
N GLU A 292 -25.58 4.12 -11.56
CA GLU A 292 -25.89 4.38 -12.96
C GLU A 292 -24.67 4.23 -13.86
N GLN A 293 -24.89 3.88 -15.14
CA GLN A 293 -23.83 3.87 -16.14
C GLN A 293 -23.61 5.28 -16.69
N VAL A 294 -22.36 5.73 -16.78
CA VAL A 294 -22.00 7.04 -17.34
C VAL A 294 -21.31 6.94 -18.69
N VAL A 295 -20.71 5.79 -19.00
CA VAL A 295 -20.16 5.43 -20.31
C VAL A 295 -20.43 3.95 -20.55
N VAL A 296 -20.87 3.60 -21.76
CA VAL A 296 -20.93 2.22 -22.24
C VAL A 296 -20.07 2.09 -23.51
N THR A 297 -19.27 1.03 -23.56
CA THR A 297 -18.26 0.77 -24.61
C THR A 297 -18.62 -0.40 -25.52
N GLY A 298 -19.66 -1.16 -25.18
CA GLY A 298 -20.23 -2.24 -25.99
C GLY A 298 -21.50 -2.81 -25.35
N ASP A 299 -22.17 -3.70 -26.06
CA ASP A 299 -23.32 -4.43 -25.54
C ASP A 299 -22.86 -5.66 -24.76
N ASN A 300 -23.03 -5.64 -23.44
CA ASN A 300 -22.67 -6.76 -22.58
C ASN A 300 -23.59 -7.99 -22.76
N ASN A 301 -24.70 -7.90 -23.51
CA ASN A 301 -25.45 -9.11 -23.92
C ASN A 301 -24.90 -9.71 -25.22
N ASN A 302 -23.95 -9.04 -25.87
CA ASN A 302 -23.32 -9.49 -27.11
C ASN A 302 -21.97 -10.14 -26.82
N GLU A 303 -21.86 -11.44 -27.10
CA GLU A 303 -20.64 -12.22 -26.86
C GLU A 303 -19.41 -11.68 -27.62
N CYS A 304 -19.58 -11.11 -28.82
CA CYS A 304 -18.47 -10.53 -29.57
C CYS A 304 -17.93 -9.28 -28.87
N ASP A 305 -18.82 -8.42 -28.38
CA ASP A 305 -18.43 -7.21 -27.65
C ASP A 305 -17.76 -7.55 -26.31
N ARG A 306 -18.27 -8.57 -25.59
CA ARG A 306 -17.65 -9.05 -24.34
C ARG A 306 -16.24 -9.58 -24.52
N ARG A 307 -15.95 -10.22 -25.66
CA ARG A 307 -14.62 -10.79 -25.98
C ARG A 307 -13.66 -9.78 -26.59
N ASP A 308 -14.17 -8.65 -27.07
CA ASP A 308 -13.37 -7.58 -27.65
C ASP A 308 -12.65 -6.81 -26.53
N ALA A 309 -11.42 -7.20 -26.24
CA ALA A 309 -10.59 -6.55 -25.22
C ALA A 309 -10.30 -5.06 -25.52
N THR A 310 -10.53 -4.60 -26.75
CA THR A 310 -10.44 -3.16 -27.07
C THR A 310 -11.59 -2.38 -26.44
N ARG A 311 -12.70 -3.05 -26.06
CA ARG A 311 -13.85 -2.45 -25.38
C ARG A 311 -13.76 -2.46 -23.86
N TRP A 312 -12.79 -3.19 -23.29
CA TRP A 312 -12.62 -3.36 -21.86
C TRP A 312 -12.04 -2.10 -21.20
N CYS A 313 -12.87 -1.39 -20.44
CA CYS A 313 -12.42 -0.27 -19.62
C CYS A 313 -11.73 -0.76 -18.34
N VAL A 314 -10.64 -0.11 -17.94
CA VAL A 314 -9.82 -0.55 -16.80
C VAL A 314 -9.58 0.60 -15.84
N GLY A 315 -8.75 1.57 -16.20
CA GLY A 315 -8.49 2.75 -15.39
C GLY A 315 -9.59 3.80 -15.55
N ILE A 316 -9.79 4.63 -14.52
CA ILE A 316 -10.68 5.78 -14.53
C ILE A 316 -10.11 6.89 -13.65
N THR A 317 -10.24 8.13 -14.09
CA THR A 317 -10.04 9.34 -13.27
C THR A 317 -10.90 10.48 -13.82
N PHE A 318 -10.87 11.64 -13.19
CA PHE A 318 -11.57 12.82 -13.66
C PHE A 318 -10.78 14.09 -13.36
N SER A 319 -11.17 15.18 -14.01
CA SER A 319 -10.74 16.54 -13.68
C SER A 319 -11.97 17.41 -13.51
N HIS A 320 -12.13 17.98 -12.32
CA HIS A 320 -13.12 19.03 -12.06
C HIS A 320 -12.81 20.28 -12.87
N THR A 321 -11.54 20.67 -12.95
CA THR A 321 -11.12 21.88 -13.65
C THR A 321 -11.46 21.83 -15.14
N LEU A 322 -11.37 20.65 -15.76
CA LEU A 322 -11.74 20.45 -17.17
C LEU A 322 -13.20 19.97 -17.35
N GLY A 323 -13.88 19.56 -16.28
CA GLY A 323 -15.20 18.93 -16.34
C GLY A 323 -15.21 17.60 -17.09
N LYS A 324 -14.12 16.84 -17.04
CA LYS A 324 -13.90 15.62 -17.85
C LYS A 324 -13.71 14.39 -16.99
N ILE A 325 -14.19 13.25 -17.48
CA ILE A 325 -13.71 11.91 -17.10
C ILE A 325 -12.67 11.44 -18.11
N PHE A 326 -11.74 10.61 -17.67
CA PHE A 326 -10.73 9.94 -18.48
C PHE A 326 -10.70 8.45 -18.15
N TRP A 327 -10.61 7.59 -19.15
CA TRP A 327 -10.51 6.14 -18.91
C TRP A 327 -9.59 5.48 -19.92
N THR A 328 -9.04 4.34 -19.53
CA THR A 328 -8.25 3.48 -20.42
C THR A 328 -9.12 2.37 -20.98
N GLN A 329 -8.84 1.97 -22.22
CA GLN A 329 -9.26 0.68 -22.76
C GLN A 329 -8.03 -0.08 -23.22
N LYS A 330 -7.77 -1.23 -22.59
CA LYS A 330 -6.42 -1.83 -22.64
C LYS A 330 -6.08 -2.54 -23.96
N GLY A 331 -7.07 -3.07 -24.67
CA GLY A 331 -6.82 -3.95 -25.82
C GLY A 331 -6.29 -5.34 -25.43
N ALA A 332 -5.91 -6.12 -26.44
CA ALA A 332 -5.24 -7.40 -26.24
C ALA A 332 -3.87 -7.20 -25.57
N SER A 333 -3.47 -8.14 -24.71
CA SER A 333 -2.18 -8.03 -24.02
C SER A 333 -1.03 -8.03 -25.02
N LYS A 334 -0.10 -7.07 -24.87
CA LYS A 334 1.00 -6.81 -25.83
C LYS A 334 0.52 -6.58 -27.28
N GLY A 335 -0.76 -6.23 -27.45
CA GLY A 335 -1.40 -6.09 -28.75
C GLY A 335 -1.30 -4.70 -29.37
N TRP A 336 -0.76 -3.71 -28.63
CA TRP A 336 -0.64 -2.31 -29.09
C TRP A 336 -1.97 -1.69 -29.52
N GLN A 337 -3.06 -2.12 -28.87
CA GLN A 337 -4.43 -1.67 -29.12
C GLN A 337 -4.97 -0.82 -27.97
N GLY A 338 -4.08 -0.45 -27.03
CA GLY A 338 -4.40 0.36 -25.89
C GLY A 338 -4.82 1.77 -26.29
N ARG A 339 -5.84 2.30 -25.61
CA ARG A 339 -6.40 3.62 -25.87
C ARG A 339 -6.72 4.34 -24.58
N ILE A 340 -6.68 5.67 -24.63
CA ILE A 340 -7.18 6.55 -23.57
C ILE A 340 -8.26 7.43 -24.16
N PHE A 341 -9.38 7.53 -23.47
CA PHE A 341 -10.53 8.32 -23.88
C PHE A 341 -10.85 9.39 -22.85
N SER A 342 -11.62 10.39 -23.29
CA SER A 342 -12.24 11.39 -22.45
C SER A 342 -13.68 11.66 -22.86
N ALA A 343 -14.49 12.09 -21.90
CA ALA A 343 -15.85 12.60 -22.11
C ALA A 343 -16.17 13.61 -21.01
N ASN A 344 -17.26 14.36 -21.15
CA ASN A 344 -17.72 15.23 -20.06
C ASN A 344 -18.14 14.40 -18.84
N MET A 345 -17.96 14.92 -17.62
CA MET A 345 -18.47 14.24 -16.41
C MET A 345 -20.00 14.08 -16.44
N THR A 346 -20.70 15.07 -17.01
CA THR A 346 -22.15 15.02 -17.23
C THR A 346 -22.43 14.53 -18.65
N ILE A 347 -23.37 13.58 -18.80
CA ILE A 347 -23.85 13.15 -20.11
C ILE A 347 -24.56 14.35 -20.77
N PRO A 348 -24.26 14.68 -22.04
CA PRO A 348 -24.93 15.78 -22.74
C PRO A 348 -26.47 15.63 -22.72
N PRO A 349 -27.23 16.73 -22.59
CA PRO A 349 -28.69 16.67 -22.60
C PRO A 349 -29.25 15.94 -23.83
N GLY A 350 -30.16 14.99 -23.61
CA GLY A 350 -30.76 14.17 -24.67
C GLY A 350 -29.91 12.98 -25.13
N GLU A 351 -28.69 12.82 -24.61
CA GLU A 351 -27.83 11.67 -24.89
C GLU A 351 -27.88 10.64 -23.75
N THR A 352 -27.31 9.46 -23.99
CA THR A 352 -27.25 8.35 -23.03
C THR A 352 -25.81 7.88 -22.86
N ALA A 353 -25.50 7.13 -21.81
CA ALA A 353 -24.16 6.58 -21.59
C ALA A 353 -23.62 5.76 -22.78
N ALA A 354 -24.51 5.06 -23.50
CA ALA A 354 -24.17 4.30 -24.70
C ALA A 354 -23.96 5.17 -25.94
N HIS A 355 -24.80 6.18 -26.14
CA HIS A 355 -24.87 6.95 -27.39
C HIS A 355 -24.35 8.39 -27.27
N ARG A 356 -23.58 8.68 -26.21
CA ARG A 356 -23.00 10.01 -26.03
C ARG A 356 -21.89 10.30 -27.04
N LYS A 357 -21.98 11.44 -27.71
CA LYS A 357 -21.12 11.84 -28.85
C LYS A 357 -19.86 12.58 -28.40
N ASP A 358 -19.81 12.99 -27.16
CA ASP A 358 -18.69 13.71 -26.56
C ASP A 358 -17.51 12.80 -26.15
N LYS A 359 -17.57 11.49 -26.45
CA LYS A 359 -16.45 10.57 -26.29
C LYS A 359 -15.36 10.88 -27.31
N VAL A 360 -14.17 11.20 -26.82
CA VAL A 360 -12.99 11.51 -27.63
C VAL A 360 -11.89 10.50 -27.33
N CYS A 361 -11.33 9.88 -28.37
CA CYS A 361 -10.11 9.08 -28.24
C CYS A 361 -8.90 10.03 -28.21
N LEU A 362 -8.26 10.16 -27.06
CA LEU A 362 -7.12 11.05 -26.85
C LEU A 362 -5.82 10.44 -27.36
N LEU A 363 -5.63 9.16 -27.09
CA LEU A 363 -4.45 8.38 -27.46
C LEU A 363 -4.88 6.99 -27.90
N GLU A 364 -4.16 6.46 -28.88
CA GLU A 364 -4.34 5.11 -29.43
C GLU A 364 -2.97 4.51 -29.76
N GLY A 365 -2.92 3.19 -29.96
CA GLY A 365 -1.66 2.50 -30.22
C GLY A 365 -0.78 2.43 -28.97
N LEU A 366 -1.36 2.44 -27.78
CA LEU A 366 -0.65 2.25 -26.50
C LEU A 366 -0.44 0.74 -26.24
N ALA A 367 0.59 0.41 -25.46
CA ALA A 367 0.99 -0.98 -25.23
C ALA A 367 -0.12 -1.79 -24.52
N GLU A 368 -0.48 -1.38 -23.30
CA GLU A 368 -1.58 -1.92 -22.51
C GLU A 368 -1.84 -0.96 -21.31
N PRO A 369 -2.56 0.15 -21.51
CA PRO A 369 -2.72 1.17 -20.48
C PRO A 369 -3.72 0.70 -19.43
N ILE A 370 -3.34 0.82 -18.16
CA ILE A 370 -4.07 0.26 -17.03
C ILE A 370 -4.67 1.36 -16.17
N ASP A 371 -3.95 1.86 -15.16
CA ASP A 371 -4.45 2.85 -14.22
C ASP A 371 -4.04 4.25 -14.64
N LEU A 372 -4.83 5.25 -14.27
CA LEU A 372 -4.56 6.65 -14.58
C LEU A 372 -5.08 7.56 -13.47
N ASP A 373 -4.37 8.65 -13.26
CA ASP A 373 -4.72 9.68 -12.29
C ASP A 373 -4.41 11.06 -12.86
N PHE A 374 -5.10 12.08 -12.36
CA PHE A 374 -5.03 13.43 -12.92
C PHE A 374 -4.51 14.44 -11.90
N HIS A 375 -3.46 15.16 -12.28
CA HIS A 375 -2.90 16.23 -11.46
C HIS A 375 -3.52 17.58 -11.85
N GLU A 376 -4.52 18.00 -11.09
CA GLU A 376 -5.36 19.19 -11.37
C GLU A 376 -4.56 20.48 -11.58
N SER A 377 -3.60 20.78 -10.69
CA SER A 377 -2.85 22.03 -10.72
C SER A 377 -2.06 22.22 -12.02
N THR A 378 -1.51 21.13 -12.56
CA THR A 378 -0.74 21.13 -13.81
C THR A 378 -1.53 20.65 -15.03
N LYS A 379 -2.82 20.33 -14.87
CA LYS A 379 -3.68 19.72 -15.90
C LYS A 379 -3.00 18.58 -16.64
N THR A 380 -2.42 17.65 -15.88
CA THR A 380 -1.61 16.56 -16.44
C THR A 380 -2.21 15.23 -16.07
N LEU A 381 -2.51 14.42 -17.08
CA LEU A 381 -2.91 13.03 -16.92
C LEU A 381 -1.68 12.15 -16.86
N TYR A 382 -1.62 11.24 -15.89
CA TYR A 382 -0.60 10.21 -15.76
C TYR A 382 -1.23 8.83 -15.88
N TRP A 383 -0.52 7.87 -16.46
CA TRP A 383 -0.99 6.49 -16.52
C TRP A 383 0.15 5.49 -16.53
N THR A 384 -0.17 4.26 -16.15
CA THR A 384 0.71 3.10 -16.27
C THR A 384 0.40 2.32 -17.54
N ASP A 385 1.44 1.85 -18.23
CA ASP A 385 1.32 0.86 -19.30
C ASP A 385 2.00 -0.45 -18.89
N ARG A 386 1.33 -1.57 -19.14
CA ARG A 386 1.95 -2.91 -19.16
C ARG A 386 2.52 -3.20 -20.55
N GLY A 387 3.21 -4.33 -20.69
CA GLY A 387 3.74 -4.78 -21.99
C GLY A 387 5.26 -4.63 -22.14
N GLU A 388 5.74 -4.69 -23.38
CA GLU A 388 7.17 -4.90 -23.63
C GLU A 388 7.99 -3.61 -23.63
N MET A 389 9.19 -3.68 -23.06
CA MET A 389 10.15 -2.58 -23.14
C MET A 389 10.53 -2.28 -24.61
N PRO A 390 10.84 -1.02 -24.97
CA PRO A 390 11.01 0.12 -24.07
C PRO A 390 9.73 0.94 -23.80
N PHE A 391 8.59 0.53 -24.35
CA PHE A 391 7.37 1.35 -24.42
C PHE A 391 6.26 0.89 -23.49
N GLY A 392 6.21 -0.40 -23.15
CA GLY A 392 5.43 -0.92 -22.03
C GLY A 392 6.26 -0.97 -20.74
N ASN A 393 5.58 -1.26 -19.63
CA ASN A 393 6.17 -1.22 -18.30
C ASN A 393 6.71 0.17 -17.93
N THR A 394 5.87 1.17 -18.20
CA THR A 394 6.17 2.60 -18.13
C THR A 394 5.18 3.36 -17.26
N LEU A 395 5.64 4.51 -16.78
CA LEU A 395 4.82 5.60 -16.27
C LEU A 395 4.88 6.72 -17.31
N ASN A 396 3.71 7.17 -17.72
CA ASN A 396 3.54 8.10 -18.82
C ASN A 396 2.77 9.34 -18.36
N ARG A 397 2.85 10.42 -19.14
CA ARG A 397 2.02 11.61 -18.94
C ARG A 397 1.60 12.32 -20.23
N LEU A 398 0.49 13.03 -20.15
CA LEU A 398 -0.04 13.93 -21.18
C LEU A 398 -0.58 15.20 -20.53
N ARG A 399 -0.14 16.36 -21.00
CA ARG A 399 -0.61 17.67 -20.51
C ARG A 399 -1.82 18.14 -21.32
N PHE A 400 -2.62 19.01 -20.71
CA PHE A 400 -3.77 19.65 -21.34
C PHE A 400 -3.69 21.17 -21.20
N ASP A 401 -4.23 21.88 -22.18
CA ASP A 401 -4.49 23.32 -22.06
C ASP A 401 -5.74 23.59 -21.19
N ASP A 402 -6.01 24.87 -20.89
CA ASP A 402 -7.16 25.28 -20.09
C ASP A 402 -8.52 24.96 -20.74
N ARG A 403 -8.54 24.61 -22.02
CA ARG A 403 -9.75 24.20 -22.77
C ARG A 403 -9.90 22.67 -22.83
N GLY A 404 -8.95 21.93 -22.25
CA GLY A 404 -8.94 20.47 -22.25
C GLY A 404 -8.41 19.84 -23.54
N TYR A 405 -7.69 20.59 -24.38
CA TYR A 405 -6.98 20.01 -25.53
C TYR A 405 -5.64 19.42 -25.11
N ALA A 406 -5.36 18.20 -25.59
CA ALA A 406 -4.10 17.53 -25.34
C ALA A 406 -2.92 18.31 -25.97
N LEU A 407 -1.92 18.61 -25.14
CA LEU A 407 -0.66 19.23 -25.54
C LEU A 407 0.34 18.14 -25.87
N HIS A 408 0.36 17.72 -27.14
CA HIS A 408 1.28 16.70 -27.62
C HIS A 408 2.72 17.25 -27.66
N THR A 409 3.67 16.40 -27.28
CA THR A 409 5.09 16.73 -27.26
C THR A 409 5.84 15.94 -28.33
N ASP A 410 6.85 16.56 -28.94
CA ASP A 410 7.75 15.87 -29.89
C ASP A 410 8.82 15.01 -29.18
N SER A 411 8.76 14.87 -27.85
CA SER A 411 9.78 14.27 -26.97
C SER A 411 10.18 12.84 -27.33
N THR A 412 9.29 12.11 -28.01
CA THR A 412 9.48 10.73 -28.42
C THR A 412 9.01 10.62 -29.86
N PRO A 413 9.90 10.36 -30.83
CA PRO A 413 9.48 10.19 -32.21
C PRO A 413 8.39 9.11 -32.24
N HIS A 414 7.23 9.46 -32.79
CA HIS A 414 6.03 8.63 -32.93
C HIS A 414 5.07 8.53 -31.73
N LEU A 415 5.44 8.95 -30.51
CA LEU A 415 4.50 8.97 -29.38
C LEU A 415 3.96 10.38 -29.14
N LYS A 416 2.62 10.48 -29.07
CA LYS A 416 1.90 11.72 -28.77
C LYS A 416 1.89 12.09 -27.27
N HIS A 417 2.79 11.52 -26.48
CA HIS A 417 2.88 11.64 -25.03
C HIS A 417 4.31 11.42 -24.51
N GLU A 418 4.54 11.66 -23.22
CA GLU A 418 5.86 11.50 -22.59
C GLU A 418 5.94 10.23 -21.74
N ILE A 419 7.02 9.47 -21.86
CA ILE A 419 7.39 8.39 -20.93
C ILE A 419 8.36 8.96 -19.89
N ILE A 420 7.92 9.08 -18.63
CA ILE A 420 8.70 9.72 -17.57
C ILE A 420 9.45 8.73 -16.68
N ALA A 421 8.98 7.49 -16.55
CA ALA A 421 9.71 6.43 -15.89
C ALA A 421 9.49 5.07 -16.57
N ARG A 422 10.48 4.18 -16.46
CA ARG A 422 10.50 2.85 -17.11
C ARG A 422 10.91 1.76 -16.12
N LYS A 423 10.93 0.50 -16.58
CA LYS A 423 11.39 -0.67 -15.82
C LYS A 423 10.53 -0.93 -14.57
N PHE A 424 9.22 -0.82 -14.74
CA PHE A 424 8.28 -1.48 -13.84
C PHE A 424 8.12 -2.95 -14.27
N HIS A 425 7.50 -3.76 -13.44
CA HIS A 425 7.26 -5.18 -13.73
C HIS A 425 5.76 -5.44 -13.70
N GLU A 426 5.12 -5.18 -14.83
CA GLU A 426 3.67 -5.17 -15.03
C GLU A 426 2.97 -4.12 -14.15
N ALA A 427 3.25 -2.84 -14.43
CA ALA A 427 2.68 -1.70 -13.71
C ALA A 427 1.14 -1.68 -13.80
N ILE A 428 0.48 -1.53 -12.65
CA ILE A 428 -0.97 -1.38 -12.57
C ILE A 428 -1.25 -0.10 -11.81
N GLY A 429 -1.23 -0.13 -10.48
CA GLY A 429 -1.75 0.93 -9.64
C GLY A 429 -0.94 2.20 -9.75
N LEU A 430 -1.63 3.32 -9.79
CA LEU A 430 -1.03 4.64 -9.84
C LEU A 430 -1.76 5.58 -8.89
N LYS A 431 -1.00 6.34 -8.10
CA LYS A 431 -1.57 7.45 -7.32
C LYS A 431 -0.66 8.66 -7.27
N ILE A 432 -1.21 9.82 -7.55
CA ILE A 432 -0.52 11.10 -7.46
C ILE A 432 -0.66 11.65 -6.04
N ASP A 433 0.47 11.99 -5.45
CA ASP A 433 0.57 12.76 -4.22
C ASP A 433 0.84 14.22 -4.60
N ALA A 434 -0.24 14.97 -4.84
CA ALA A 434 -0.15 16.36 -5.29
C ALA A 434 0.55 17.26 -4.25
N ARG A 435 0.45 16.92 -2.97
CA ARG A 435 1.02 17.73 -1.88
C ARG A 435 2.55 17.63 -1.84
N ASN A 436 3.09 16.43 -2.05
CA ASN A 436 4.54 16.19 -2.04
C ASN A 436 5.16 16.08 -3.44
N GLU A 437 4.39 16.35 -4.49
CA GLU A 437 4.81 16.28 -5.90
C GLU A 437 5.43 14.92 -6.27
N HIS A 438 4.79 13.84 -5.81
CA HIS A 438 5.22 12.47 -6.12
C HIS A 438 4.15 11.69 -6.88
N VAL A 439 4.60 10.66 -7.60
CA VAL A 439 3.76 9.61 -8.17
C VAL A 439 4.18 8.28 -7.56
N TYR A 440 3.20 7.52 -7.07
CA TYR A 440 3.37 6.16 -6.59
C TYR A 440 2.88 5.20 -7.67
N VAL A 441 3.65 4.13 -7.89
CA VAL A 441 3.32 3.08 -8.85
C VAL A 441 3.48 1.73 -8.19
N ALA A 442 2.45 0.90 -8.26
CA ALA A 442 2.44 -0.48 -7.79
C ALA A 442 2.38 -1.44 -8.98
N ASP A 443 3.13 -2.54 -8.92
CA ASP A 443 3.24 -3.49 -10.03
C ASP A 443 3.07 -4.96 -9.61
N LEU A 444 2.66 -5.81 -10.55
CA LEU A 444 2.43 -7.23 -10.27
C LEU A 444 3.72 -7.98 -9.96
N GLY A 445 4.89 -7.43 -10.30
CA GLY A 445 6.20 -7.97 -9.94
C GLY A 445 6.62 -7.66 -8.50
N GLY A 446 5.69 -7.22 -7.65
CA GLY A 446 5.93 -7.09 -6.22
C GLY A 446 6.59 -5.79 -5.79
N SER A 447 6.70 -4.80 -6.69
CA SER A 447 7.30 -3.50 -6.36
C SER A 447 6.26 -2.41 -6.08
N ILE A 448 6.55 -1.58 -5.09
CA ILE A 448 5.93 -0.26 -4.93
C ILE A 448 7.03 0.77 -5.08
N CYS A 449 6.90 1.64 -6.08
CA CYS A 449 7.87 2.67 -6.41
C CYS A 449 7.27 4.06 -6.18
N ARG A 450 8.14 5.03 -5.93
CA ARG A 450 7.81 6.45 -5.88
C ARG A 450 8.79 7.23 -6.74
N CYS A 451 8.34 8.20 -7.51
CA CYS A 451 9.18 9.19 -8.20
C CYS A 451 8.56 10.57 -8.09
N LYS A 452 9.27 11.62 -8.50
CA LYS A 452 8.70 12.96 -8.68
C LYS A 452 7.74 12.99 -9.88
N LEU A 453 6.95 14.06 -10.00
CA LEU A 453 6.03 14.27 -11.13
C LEU A 453 6.71 14.30 -12.52
N ASP A 454 8.01 14.56 -12.58
CA ASP A 454 8.80 14.50 -13.80
C ASP A 454 9.44 13.13 -14.06
N GLY A 455 9.21 12.15 -13.18
CA GLY A 455 9.79 10.81 -13.23
C GLY A 455 11.20 10.69 -12.61
N SER A 456 11.80 11.81 -12.21
CA SER A 456 13.09 11.81 -11.52
C SER A 456 12.98 11.25 -10.09
N ASP A 457 14.12 10.92 -9.48
CA ASP A 457 14.20 10.34 -8.13
C ASP A 457 13.31 9.10 -7.93
N LYS A 458 13.19 8.25 -8.97
CA LYS A 458 12.50 6.96 -8.87
C LYS A 458 13.22 6.06 -7.85
N VAL A 459 12.53 5.77 -6.75
CA VAL A 459 12.97 4.86 -5.69
C VAL A 459 11.98 3.71 -5.54
N ARG A 460 12.48 2.51 -5.28
CA ARG A 460 11.67 1.34 -4.92
C ARG A 460 11.52 1.31 -3.40
N LEU A 461 10.31 1.58 -2.91
CA LEU A 461 9.99 1.62 -1.49
C LEU A 461 9.82 0.20 -0.93
N VAL A 462 9.10 -0.64 -1.67
CA VAL A 462 8.80 -2.02 -1.29
C VAL A 462 9.17 -2.95 -2.44
N PHE A 463 9.71 -4.11 -2.09
CA PHE A 463 9.86 -5.25 -2.99
C PHE A 463 9.53 -6.53 -2.24
N GLN A 464 8.51 -7.24 -2.69
CA GLN A 464 8.10 -8.54 -2.15
C GLN A 464 7.77 -9.45 -3.33
N GLU A 465 8.67 -10.39 -3.62
CA GLU A 465 8.56 -11.30 -4.77
C GLU A 465 7.32 -12.20 -4.70
N ASP A 466 6.79 -12.42 -3.50
CA ASP A 466 5.58 -13.19 -3.23
C ASP A 466 4.29 -12.36 -3.33
N ARG A 467 4.32 -11.16 -3.91
CA ARG A 467 3.15 -10.26 -3.99
C ARG A 467 2.87 -9.80 -5.40
N ALA A 468 1.59 -9.62 -5.71
CA ALA A 468 1.13 -9.08 -6.98
C ALA A 468 0.29 -7.82 -6.73
N TRP A 469 0.92 -6.65 -6.80
CA TRP A 469 0.24 -5.40 -6.46
C TRP A 469 -0.64 -4.90 -7.61
N THR A 470 -1.88 -4.53 -7.30
CA THR A 470 -2.82 -3.95 -8.26
C THR A 470 -3.08 -2.48 -7.95
N GLY A 471 -3.87 -2.15 -6.94
CA GLY A 471 -4.22 -0.76 -6.60
C GLY A 471 -3.30 -0.13 -5.55
N VAL A 472 -3.19 1.21 -5.59
CA VAL A 472 -2.52 2.02 -4.57
C VAL A 472 -3.33 3.29 -4.26
N ALA A 473 -3.48 3.62 -2.99
CA ALA A 473 -4.12 4.84 -2.51
C ALA A 473 -3.34 5.45 -1.33
N LEU A 474 -3.56 6.73 -1.08
CA LEU A 474 -2.83 7.51 -0.07
C LEU A 474 -3.81 8.14 0.93
N ALA A 475 -3.45 8.12 2.21
CA ALA A 475 -4.20 8.76 3.30
C ALA A 475 -3.35 9.72 4.13
#